data_AF-A0A0D7Q4U5-F1
#
_entry.id   AF-A0A0D7Q4U5-F1
#
_cell.length_a   1.000
_cell.length_b   1.000
_cell.length_c   1.000
_cell.angle_alpha   90.00
_cell.angle_beta   90.00
_cell.angle_gamma   90.00
#
_symmetry.space_group_name_H-M   'P 1'
#
loop_
_entity.id
_entity.type
_entity.pdbx_description
1 polymer ?
#
loop_
_entity_poly.entity_id
_entity_poly.type
_entity_poly.pdbx_seq_one_letter_code
_entity_poly.pdbx_strand_id
1 'polypeptide(L)'
;MPDDDGLLASLRYLFADIIGDEDDGPPLLPDACPEHLGPVVSDAIQLLTTYQSASYASLYIDRLKRFVGRRGVDDTLLADIARLMAQRMAYEDAIRIAQLKLGEVNEAGGALAARSADDVKKFRLDELIDALPAIVADPVLGALDRLGWLRKNVSIRFSANNRFSVRRLRIEAGLKRWRLFSVRYAKERIWVERWLHMIDRSLTKQPAAAMAIIETATMIQGYGDPYRQGIADWHVIIDALAKPVFDGTLALPDLAGAIAEARAAIMPDPRQSSLKRKIAEIRARVPQA
;
A
#
# COMPACT_ATOMS: atom_id res chain seq x y z
N MET A 1 3.58 -19.37 9.90
CA MET A 1 4.81 -18.56 9.99
C MET A 1 4.74 -17.51 8.90
N PRO A 2 5.16 -16.26 9.13
CA PRO A 2 5.42 -15.35 8.02
C PRO A 2 6.57 -15.94 7.18
N ASP A 3 6.44 -15.96 5.85
CA ASP A 3 7.45 -16.52 4.94
C ASP A 3 8.79 -15.77 5.09
N ASP A 4 9.78 -16.44 5.66
CA ASP A 4 11.16 -15.93 5.78
C ASP A 4 11.77 -15.62 4.40
N ASP A 5 11.32 -16.30 3.34
CA ASP A 5 11.74 -16.08 1.95
C ASP A 5 11.32 -14.71 1.42
N GLY A 6 10.10 -14.25 1.74
CA GLY A 6 9.67 -12.89 1.41
C GLY A 6 10.43 -11.83 2.21
N LEU A 7 10.89 -12.20 3.41
CA LEU A 7 11.67 -11.33 4.28
C LEU A 7 13.07 -11.08 3.70
N LEU A 8 13.77 -12.17 3.34
CA LEU A 8 15.11 -12.19 2.76
C LEU A 8 15.17 -11.61 1.35
N ALA A 9 14.20 -11.94 0.49
CA ALA A 9 14.13 -11.39 -0.87
C ALA A 9 14.03 -9.86 -0.87
N SER A 10 13.24 -9.28 0.04
CA SER A 10 13.15 -7.81 0.10
C SER A 10 14.35 -7.17 0.80
N LEU A 11 15.05 -7.87 1.70
CA LEU A 11 16.34 -7.38 2.22
C LEU A 11 17.38 -7.31 1.10
N ARG A 12 17.43 -8.31 0.22
CA ARG A 12 18.28 -8.31 -0.97
C ARG A 12 18.03 -7.08 -1.85
N TYR A 13 16.77 -6.76 -2.16
CA TYR A 13 16.44 -5.55 -2.94
C TYR A 13 16.75 -4.25 -2.20
N LEU A 14 16.55 -4.22 -0.88
CA LEU A 14 16.94 -3.09 -0.04
C LEU A 14 18.46 -2.86 -0.08
N PHE A 15 19.28 -3.91 -0.08
CA PHE A 15 20.74 -3.81 -0.22
C PHE A 15 21.16 -3.38 -1.64
N ALA A 16 20.51 -3.85 -2.69
CA ALA A 16 20.78 -3.42 -4.07
C ALA A 16 20.53 -1.90 -4.25
N ASP A 17 19.42 -1.40 -3.70
CA ASP A 17 19.07 0.03 -3.73
C ASP A 17 20.04 0.93 -2.92
N ILE A 18 20.77 0.36 -1.96
CA ILE A 18 21.76 1.05 -1.13
C ILE A 18 23.12 1.12 -1.83
N ILE A 19 23.55 0.02 -2.45
CA ILE A 19 24.90 -0.13 -3.01
C ILE A 19 25.03 0.63 -4.35
N GLY A 20 23.90 1.01 -4.96
CA GLY A 20 23.92 1.66 -6.27
C GLY A 20 24.23 0.69 -7.40
N ASP A 21 23.97 -0.60 -7.17
CA ASP A 21 24.04 -1.65 -8.17
C ASP A 21 22.78 -1.54 -9.05
N GLU A 22 22.71 -0.44 -9.81
CA GLU A 22 21.62 -0.11 -10.74
C GLU A 22 21.79 -0.85 -12.09
N ASP A 23 22.59 -1.92 -12.14
CA ASP A 23 22.98 -2.62 -13.38
C ASP A 23 21.97 -3.69 -13.84
N ASP A 24 20.95 -3.99 -13.03
CA ASP A 24 19.82 -4.78 -13.49
C ASP A 24 18.84 -3.87 -14.26
N GLY A 25 18.79 -4.05 -15.58
CA GLY A 25 17.82 -3.40 -16.46
C GLY A 25 16.36 -3.57 -15.99
N PRO A 26 15.40 -2.85 -16.59
CA PRO A 26 14.01 -2.88 -16.15
C PRO A 26 13.52 -4.34 -16.09
N PRO A 27 12.84 -4.74 -15.00
CA PRO A 27 12.43 -6.13 -14.83
C PRO A 27 11.51 -6.57 -15.96
N LEU A 28 11.72 -7.79 -16.44
CA LEU A 28 10.96 -8.37 -17.54
C LEU A 28 9.60 -8.89 -17.04
N LEU A 29 8.62 -8.89 -17.95
CA LEU A 29 7.32 -9.54 -17.75
C LEU A 29 7.52 -11.03 -17.42
N PRO A 30 6.71 -11.62 -16.51
CA PRO A 30 6.73 -13.06 -16.29
C PRO A 30 6.39 -13.82 -17.58
N ASP A 31 7.17 -14.85 -17.93
CA ASP A 31 6.99 -15.62 -19.18
C ASP A 31 5.59 -16.23 -19.34
N ALA A 32 4.91 -16.53 -18.23
CA ALA A 32 3.56 -17.10 -18.20
C ALA A 32 2.44 -16.04 -18.05
N CYS A 33 2.76 -14.74 -18.15
CA CYS A 33 1.78 -13.67 -18.07
C CYS A 33 0.98 -13.59 -19.38
N PRO A 34 -0.37 -13.61 -19.35
CA PRO A 34 -1.19 -13.43 -20.53
C PRO A 34 -0.83 -12.13 -21.29
N GLU A 35 -0.79 -12.19 -22.63
CA GLU A 35 -0.35 -11.07 -23.47
C GLU A 35 -1.15 -9.77 -23.22
N HIS A 36 -2.46 -9.88 -22.99
CA HIS A 36 -3.34 -8.74 -22.75
C HIS A 36 -3.10 -8.07 -21.38
N LEU A 37 -2.41 -8.73 -20.44
CA LEU A 37 -1.98 -8.13 -19.17
C LEU A 37 -0.63 -7.41 -19.27
N GLY A 38 0.06 -7.55 -20.41
CA GLY A 38 1.33 -6.90 -20.70
C GLY A 38 1.32 -5.39 -20.40
N PRO A 39 0.33 -4.61 -20.87
CA PRO A 39 0.24 -3.18 -20.57
C PRO A 39 0.09 -2.88 -19.08
N VAL A 40 -0.80 -3.59 -18.37
CA VAL A 40 -1.05 -3.37 -16.93
C VAL A 40 0.21 -3.61 -16.10
N VAL A 41 0.95 -4.67 -16.42
CA VAL A 41 2.19 -5.01 -15.71
C VAL A 41 3.32 -4.06 -16.09
N SER A 42 3.40 -3.63 -17.36
CA SER A 42 4.41 -2.65 -17.82
C SER A 42 4.21 -1.28 -17.17
N ASP A 43 2.97 -0.81 -17.07
CA ASP A 43 2.63 0.45 -16.39
C ASP A 43 3.01 0.37 -14.90
N ALA A 44 2.76 -0.77 -14.26
CA ALA A 44 3.16 -1.03 -12.87
C ALA A 44 4.69 -1.02 -12.69
N ILE A 45 5.44 -1.64 -13.60
CA ILE A 45 6.91 -1.61 -13.59
C ILE A 45 7.43 -0.17 -13.72
N GLN A 46 6.90 0.60 -14.67
CA GLN A 46 7.30 1.99 -14.90
C GLN A 46 6.98 2.87 -13.69
N LEU A 47 5.78 2.69 -13.12
CA LEU A 47 5.36 3.38 -11.90
C LEU A 47 6.33 3.11 -10.75
N LEU A 48 6.64 1.84 -10.47
CA LEU A 48 7.47 1.45 -9.33
C LEU A 48 8.95 1.79 -9.53
N THR A 49 9.44 1.75 -10.76
CA THR A 49 10.79 2.19 -11.12
C THR A 49 10.95 3.70 -10.90
N THR A 50 9.96 4.48 -11.35
CA THR A 50 9.94 5.94 -11.13
C THR A 50 9.75 6.28 -9.66
N TYR A 51 8.92 5.50 -8.96
CA TYR A 51 8.65 5.65 -7.54
C TYR A 51 9.92 5.46 -6.72
N GLN A 52 10.63 4.34 -6.94
CA GLN A 52 11.78 3.95 -6.15
C GLN A 52 12.98 3.55 -7.02
N SER A 53 12.93 2.39 -7.65
CA SER A 53 14.04 1.77 -8.40
C SER A 53 13.58 0.55 -9.22
N ALA A 54 14.43 0.08 -10.14
CA ALA A 54 14.22 -1.16 -10.88
C ALA A 54 14.15 -2.38 -9.95
N SER A 55 15.02 -2.44 -8.93
CA SER A 55 14.98 -3.48 -7.87
C SER A 55 13.64 -3.53 -7.14
N TYR A 56 13.03 -2.38 -6.87
CA TYR A 56 11.70 -2.34 -6.24
C TYR A 56 10.59 -2.84 -7.18
N ALA A 57 10.71 -2.57 -8.49
CA ALA A 57 9.82 -3.14 -9.50
C ALA A 57 10.01 -4.67 -9.64
N SER A 58 11.23 -5.18 -9.50
CA SER A 58 11.50 -6.64 -9.48
C SER A 58 10.79 -7.33 -8.32
N LEU A 59 10.78 -6.71 -7.13
CA LEU A 59 10.02 -7.23 -5.98
C LEU A 59 8.51 -7.33 -6.26
N TYR A 60 7.95 -6.38 -7.02
CA TYR A 60 6.56 -6.46 -7.47
C TYR A 60 6.32 -7.65 -8.41
N ILE A 61 7.24 -7.88 -9.35
CA ILE A 61 7.17 -9.02 -10.28
C ILE A 61 7.29 -10.35 -9.53
N ASP A 62 8.18 -10.46 -8.56
CA ASP A 62 8.33 -11.67 -7.73
C ASP A 62 7.05 -11.99 -6.94
N ARG A 63 6.35 -10.98 -6.44
CA ARG A 63 5.03 -11.16 -5.81
C ARG A 63 3.98 -11.60 -6.82
N LEU A 64 3.94 -10.97 -7.99
CA LEU A 64 2.95 -11.28 -9.03
C LEU A 64 3.09 -12.71 -9.53
N LYS A 65 4.33 -13.19 -9.71
CA LYS A 65 4.64 -14.58 -10.12
C LYS A 65 3.99 -15.65 -9.24
N ARG A 66 3.68 -15.35 -7.96
CA ARG A 66 2.99 -16.29 -7.05
C ARG A 66 1.55 -16.62 -7.48
N PHE A 67 0.95 -15.79 -8.32
CA PHE A 67 -0.43 -15.93 -8.80
C PHE A 67 -0.53 -16.26 -10.29
N VAL A 68 0.53 -16.03 -11.07
CA VAL A 68 0.59 -16.38 -12.49
C VAL A 68 0.45 -17.91 -12.65
N GLY A 69 -0.50 -18.35 -13.47
CA GLY A 69 -0.75 -19.77 -13.75
C GLY A 69 -1.35 -20.57 -12.58
N ARG A 70 -1.73 -19.91 -11.49
CA ARG A 70 -2.34 -20.57 -10.33
C ARG A 70 -3.78 -20.98 -10.63
N ARG A 71 -4.14 -22.21 -10.25
CA ARG A 71 -5.53 -22.70 -10.39
C ARG A 71 -6.51 -21.81 -9.62
N GLY A 72 -7.56 -21.36 -10.29
CA GLY A 72 -8.61 -20.50 -9.71
C GLY A 72 -8.31 -19.01 -9.81
N VAL A 73 -7.16 -18.62 -10.38
CA VAL A 73 -6.88 -17.24 -10.79
C VAL A 73 -7.17 -17.14 -12.29
N ASP A 74 -8.19 -16.37 -12.65
CA ASP A 74 -8.42 -15.98 -14.03
C ASP A 74 -7.66 -14.69 -14.37
N ASP A 75 -7.69 -14.32 -15.64
CA ASP A 75 -6.96 -13.15 -16.13
C ASP A 75 -7.45 -11.84 -15.51
N THR A 76 -8.75 -11.77 -15.17
CA THR A 76 -9.36 -10.59 -14.53
C THR A 76 -8.86 -10.42 -13.10
N LEU A 77 -8.87 -11.49 -12.31
CA LEU A 77 -8.31 -11.54 -10.96
C LEU A 77 -6.83 -11.18 -10.97
N LEU A 78 -6.06 -11.73 -11.92
CA LEU A 78 -4.64 -11.43 -12.05
C LEU A 78 -4.39 -9.95 -12.39
N ALA A 79 -5.19 -9.37 -13.30
CA ALA A 79 -5.14 -7.95 -13.62
C ALA A 79 -5.41 -7.06 -12.39
N ASP A 80 -6.41 -7.43 -11.58
CA ASP A 80 -6.77 -6.67 -10.39
C ASP A 80 -5.71 -6.79 -9.28
N ILE A 81 -5.13 -7.98 -9.09
CA ILE A 81 -3.98 -8.18 -8.20
C ILE A 81 -2.82 -7.30 -8.65
N ALA A 82 -2.45 -7.36 -9.94
CA ALA A 82 -1.36 -6.56 -10.50
C ALA A 82 -1.57 -5.06 -10.27
N ARG A 83 -2.73 -4.54 -10.68
CA ARG A 83 -3.09 -3.11 -10.57
C ARG A 83 -3.12 -2.63 -9.13
N LEU A 84 -3.85 -3.33 -8.26
CA LEU A 84 -4.03 -2.89 -6.86
C LEU A 84 -2.75 -3.07 -6.06
N MET A 85 -1.97 -4.12 -6.30
CA MET A 85 -0.66 -4.31 -5.66
C MET A 85 0.31 -3.17 -6.03
N ALA A 86 0.38 -2.79 -7.30
CA ALA A 86 1.23 -1.69 -7.74
C ALA A 86 0.84 -0.37 -7.07
N GLN A 87 -0.46 -0.07 -6.99
CA GLN A 87 -0.97 1.12 -6.30
C GLN A 87 -0.63 1.11 -4.82
N ARG A 88 -0.75 -0.05 -4.15
CA ARG A 88 -0.44 -0.18 -2.71
C ARG A 88 1.06 -0.14 -2.43
N MET A 89 1.89 -0.64 -3.34
CA MET A 89 3.35 -0.53 -3.26
C MET A 89 3.85 0.90 -3.55
N ALA A 90 3.09 1.70 -4.31
CA ALA A 90 3.39 3.09 -4.65
C ALA A 90 2.54 4.10 -3.84
N TYR A 91 2.52 3.94 -2.50
CA TYR A 91 1.71 4.78 -1.62
C TYR A 91 2.16 6.26 -1.61
N GLU A 92 1.21 7.15 -1.30
CA GLU A 92 1.45 8.59 -1.22
C GLU A 92 2.14 8.98 0.09
N ASP A 93 3.44 9.23 0.00
CA ASP A 93 4.24 9.90 1.02
C ASP A 93 4.72 11.28 0.56
N ALA A 94 5.34 12.04 1.47
CA ALA A 94 5.86 13.37 1.16
C ALA A 94 6.85 13.35 -0.01
N ILE A 95 7.69 12.29 -0.10
CA ILE A 95 8.65 12.10 -1.19
C ILE A 95 7.92 11.92 -2.53
N ARG A 96 6.86 11.10 -2.56
CA ARG A 96 6.08 10.82 -3.76
C ARG A 96 5.30 12.05 -4.22
N ILE A 97 4.74 12.81 -3.29
CA ILE A 97 4.07 14.08 -3.61
C ILE A 97 5.09 15.06 -4.20
N ALA A 98 6.31 15.12 -3.67
CA ALA A 98 7.38 15.93 -4.25
C ALA A 98 7.79 15.44 -5.66
N GLN A 99 7.89 14.13 -5.88
CA GLN A 99 8.16 13.53 -7.19
C GLN A 99 7.06 13.90 -8.22
N LEU A 100 5.79 13.77 -7.85
CA LEU A 100 4.65 14.11 -8.71
C LEU A 100 4.68 15.60 -9.08
N LYS A 101 4.93 16.49 -8.10
CA LYS A 101 5.06 17.92 -8.35
C LYS A 101 6.25 18.29 -9.24
N LEU A 102 7.37 17.56 -9.14
CA LEU A 102 8.47 17.75 -10.09
C LEU A 102 8.15 17.24 -11.49
N GLY A 103 7.37 16.15 -11.60
CA GLY A 103 6.83 15.65 -12.87
C GLY A 103 6.03 16.73 -13.60
N GLU A 104 5.07 17.35 -12.91
CA GLU A 104 4.26 18.46 -13.46
C GLU A 104 5.14 19.62 -13.99
N VAL A 105 6.22 19.96 -13.28
CA VAL A 105 7.15 21.03 -13.70
C VAL A 105 7.95 20.63 -14.95
N ASN A 106 8.38 19.38 -15.03
CA ASN A 106 9.13 18.88 -16.16
C ASN A 106 8.26 18.79 -17.42
N GLU A 107 7.02 18.31 -17.29
CA GLU A 107 6.02 18.29 -18.37
C GLU A 107 5.68 19.69 -18.87
N ALA A 108 5.68 20.69 -17.99
CA ALA A 108 5.50 22.10 -18.33
C ALA A 108 6.76 22.75 -18.96
N GLY A 109 7.79 21.98 -19.34
CA GLY A 109 8.98 22.48 -20.01
C GLY A 109 9.91 23.32 -19.11
N GLY A 110 9.85 23.13 -17.79
CA GLY A 110 10.68 23.87 -16.84
C GLY A 110 10.24 25.31 -16.59
N ALA A 111 9.14 25.75 -17.19
CA ALA A 111 8.43 26.92 -16.70
C ALA A 111 8.03 26.65 -15.25
N LEU A 112 8.40 27.54 -14.32
CA LEU A 112 7.80 27.56 -12.98
C LEU A 112 6.31 27.44 -13.21
N ALA A 113 5.70 26.35 -12.73
CA ALA A 113 4.35 25.99 -13.08
C ALA A 113 3.43 27.06 -12.47
N ALA A 114 3.26 28.20 -13.16
CA ALA A 114 2.50 29.36 -12.74
C ALA A 114 1.00 29.05 -12.63
N ARG A 115 0.62 27.78 -12.80
CA ARG A 115 -0.70 27.19 -12.74
C ARG A 115 -0.79 25.93 -11.87
N SER A 116 0.31 25.41 -11.31
CA SER A 116 0.19 24.30 -10.34
C SER A 116 -0.32 24.92 -9.03
N ALA A 117 -1.60 24.67 -8.73
CA ALA A 117 -2.20 25.11 -7.48
C ALA A 117 -1.34 24.62 -6.31
N ASP A 118 -1.14 25.49 -5.31
CA ASP A 118 -0.45 25.12 -4.07
C ASP A 118 -1.15 23.88 -3.48
N ASP A 119 -0.46 22.73 -3.51
CA ASP A 119 -0.96 21.54 -2.83
C ASP A 119 -0.55 21.64 -1.37
N VAL A 120 -1.45 22.21 -0.58
CA VAL A 120 -1.33 22.18 0.88
C VAL A 120 -1.86 20.83 1.36
N LYS A 121 -0.94 19.89 1.59
CA LYS A 121 -1.30 18.59 2.19
C LYS A 121 -1.14 18.67 3.71
N LYS A 122 -2.19 18.27 4.42
CA LYS A 122 -2.17 18.15 5.88
C LYS A 122 -1.68 16.74 6.23
N PHE A 123 -0.45 16.65 6.71
CA PHE A 123 0.06 15.42 7.31
C PHE A 123 -0.05 15.51 8.82
N ARG A 124 -0.11 14.38 9.49
CA ARG A 124 0.09 14.36 10.94
C ARG A 124 1.57 14.23 11.27
N LEU A 125 2.01 14.79 12.40
CA LEU A 125 3.42 14.72 12.81
C LEU A 125 3.92 13.27 12.90
N ASP A 126 3.10 12.38 13.42
CA ASP A 126 3.36 10.94 13.46
C ASP A 126 3.59 10.32 12.06
N GLU A 127 2.99 10.84 10.99
CA GLU A 127 3.28 10.40 9.61
C GLU A 127 4.60 10.91 9.06
N LEU A 128 4.96 12.15 9.42
CA LEU A 128 6.26 12.72 9.06
C LEU A 128 7.38 11.93 9.75
N ILE A 129 7.14 11.48 10.98
CA ILE A 129 8.07 10.66 11.75
C ILE A 129 8.10 9.22 11.23
N ASP A 130 6.94 8.66 10.85
CA ASP A 130 6.87 7.35 10.19
C ASP A 130 7.63 7.35 8.85
N ALA A 131 7.83 8.52 8.22
CA ALA A 131 8.67 8.68 7.01
C ALA A 131 10.18 8.74 7.29
N LEU A 132 10.60 8.86 8.56
CA LEU A 132 12.01 8.85 8.97
C LEU A 132 12.54 7.41 9.18
N PRO A 133 13.86 7.18 9.06
CA PRO A 133 14.46 5.90 9.44
C PRO A 133 14.12 5.50 10.87
N ALA A 134 13.84 4.22 11.11
CA ALA A 134 13.45 3.70 12.43
C ALA A 134 14.38 4.17 13.58
N ILE A 135 15.69 4.25 13.32
CA ILE A 135 16.73 4.67 14.27
C ILE A 135 16.53 6.11 14.76
N VAL A 136 15.94 6.98 13.94
CA VAL A 136 15.62 8.38 14.27
C VAL A 136 14.17 8.51 14.74
N ALA A 137 13.27 7.69 14.21
CA ALA A 137 11.85 7.73 14.54
C ALA A 137 11.61 7.43 16.03
N ASP A 138 12.22 6.39 16.60
CA ASP A 138 11.99 5.96 17.98
C ASP A 138 12.30 7.03 19.05
N PRO A 139 13.48 7.70 19.06
CA PRO A 139 13.76 8.75 20.03
C PRO A 139 12.91 10.01 19.82
N VAL A 140 12.55 10.33 18.57
CA VAL A 140 11.72 11.50 18.23
C VAL A 140 10.25 11.26 18.60
N LEU A 141 9.72 10.06 18.40
CA LEU A 141 8.39 9.64 18.87
C LEU A 141 8.29 9.78 20.38
N GLY A 142 9.29 9.28 21.13
CA GLY A 142 9.33 9.39 22.59
C GLY A 142 9.37 10.83 23.10
N ALA A 143 10.07 11.73 22.40
CA ALA A 143 10.12 13.15 22.75
C ALA A 143 8.80 13.89 22.44
N LEU A 144 8.18 13.61 21.30
CA LEU A 144 6.92 14.24 20.89
C LEU A 144 5.70 13.68 21.61
N ASP A 145 5.74 12.42 22.06
CA ASP A 145 4.70 11.83 22.92
C ASP A 145 4.65 12.54 24.27
N ARG A 146 5.81 12.76 24.90
CA ARG A 146 5.93 13.54 26.15
C ARG A 146 5.42 14.97 26.00
N LEU A 147 5.51 15.54 24.80
CA LEU A 147 5.01 16.89 24.49
C LEU A 147 3.52 16.89 24.06
N GLY A 148 2.89 15.72 23.87
CA GLY A 148 1.51 15.59 23.41
C GLY A 148 1.29 16.05 21.97
N TRP A 149 2.34 16.14 21.15
CA TRP A 149 2.29 16.73 19.81
C TRP A 149 2.15 15.70 18.69
N LEU A 150 2.27 14.40 18.98
CA LEU A 150 2.18 13.33 17.98
C LEU A 150 0.93 13.41 17.08
N ARG A 151 -0.18 13.87 17.65
CA ARG A 151 -1.47 13.97 16.95
C ARG A 151 -1.73 15.33 16.28
N LYS A 152 -0.76 16.24 16.26
CA LYS A 152 -0.94 17.55 15.61
C LYS A 152 -0.80 17.43 14.09
N ASN A 153 -1.70 18.11 13.40
CA ASN A 153 -1.67 18.25 11.95
C ASN A 153 -0.65 19.32 11.56
N VAL A 154 0.27 18.98 10.65
CA VAL A 154 1.18 19.89 9.98
C VAL A 154 0.74 20.04 8.53
N SER A 155 0.43 21.27 8.15
CA SER A 155 0.24 21.61 6.74
C SER A 155 1.59 21.79 6.06
N ILE A 156 1.94 20.88 5.15
CA ILE A 156 3.10 21.04 4.26
C ILE A 156 2.60 21.56 2.93
N ARG A 157 3.12 22.72 2.51
CA ARG A 157 2.84 23.30 1.20
C ARG A 157 3.85 22.76 0.20
N PHE A 158 3.39 22.01 -0.79
CA PHE A 158 4.17 21.67 -1.97
C PHE A 158 3.80 22.64 -3.08
N SER A 159 4.76 23.50 -3.43
CA SER A 159 4.56 24.55 -4.43
C SER A 159 5.75 24.56 -5.38
N ALA A 160 5.48 24.70 -6.67
CA ALA A 160 6.48 24.84 -7.71
C ALA A 160 6.63 26.29 -8.20
N ASN A 161 6.17 27.27 -7.40
CA ASN A 161 6.04 28.66 -7.82
C ASN A 161 7.37 29.44 -7.82
N ASN A 162 8.44 28.96 -7.16
CA ASN A 162 9.75 29.61 -7.16
C ASN A 162 10.89 28.58 -7.31
N ARG A 163 12.04 28.99 -7.85
CA ARG A 163 13.23 28.14 -8.01
C ARG A 163 13.69 27.51 -6.69
N PHE A 164 13.53 28.23 -5.56
CA PHE A 164 13.84 27.70 -4.24
C PHE A 164 12.89 26.56 -3.82
N SER A 165 11.59 26.66 -4.13
CA SER A 165 10.63 25.61 -3.81
C SER A 165 10.83 24.40 -4.73
N VAL A 166 11.13 24.60 -6.01
CA VAL A 166 11.56 23.52 -6.92
C VAL A 166 12.85 22.84 -6.43
N ARG A 167 13.84 23.62 -5.96
CA ARG A 167 15.08 23.06 -5.39
C ARG A 167 14.79 22.23 -4.13
N ARG A 168 13.89 22.71 -3.26
CA ARG A 168 13.43 21.94 -2.09
C ARG A 168 12.73 20.65 -2.49
N LEU A 169 11.81 20.69 -3.46
CA LEU A 169 11.13 19.50 -3.98
C LEU A 169 12.14 18.49 -4.53
N ARG A 170 13.20 18.94 -5.23
CA ARG A 170 14.28 18.05 -5.71
C ARG A 170 15.03 17.38 -4.57
N ILE A 171 15.31 18.11 -3.49
CA ILE A 171 15.94 17.53 -2.30
C ILE A 171 15.00 16.49 -1.68
N GLU A 172 13.74 16.83 -1.46
CA GLU A 172 12.73 15.91 -0.89
C GLU A 172 12.53 14.65 -1.76
N ALA A 173 12.42 14.80 -3.08
CA ALA A 173 12.34 13.69 -4.03
C ALA A 173 13.64 12.85 -4.07
N GLY A 174 14.80 13.48 -3.87
CA GLY A 174 16.10 12.82 -3.76
C GLY A 174 16.22 11.91 -2.53
N LEU A 175 15.37 12.12 -1.51
CA LEU A 175 15.28 11.23 -0.35
C LEU A 175 14.55 9.91 -0.65
N LYS A 176 14.21 9.60 -1.90
CA LYS A 176 13.58 8.31 -2.26
C LYS A 176 14.29 7.08 -1.68
N ARG A 177 15.63 7.06 -1.62
CA ARG A 177 16.38 5.93 -1.03
C ARG A 177 16.09 5.75 0.47
N TRP A 178 15.79 6.84 1.18
CA TRP A 178 15.46 6.83 2.61
C TRP A 178 14.07 6.26 2.89
N ARG A 179 13.18 6.27 1.89
CA ARG A 179 11.82 5.72 1.99
C ARG A 179 11.82 4.27 2.47
N LEU A 180 12.75 3.44 2.00
CA LEU A 180 12.80 2.01 2.35
C LEU A 180 13.20 1.76 3.81
N PHE A 181 13.76 2.76 4.48
CA PHE A 181 14.09 2.70 5.91
C PHE A 181 12.97 3.24 6.80
N SER A 182 11.92 3.80 6.18
CA SER A 182 10.83 4.41 6.91
C SER A 182 9.97 3.37 7.64
N VAL A 183 9.51 3.73 8.83
CA VAL A 183 8.57 2.89 9.60
C VAL A 183 7.27 2.69 8.79
N ARG A 184 6.85 3.70 8.02
CA ARG A 184 5.73 3.59 7.10
C ARG A 184 5.94 2.48 6.08
N TYR A 185 7.11 2.42 5.44
CA TYR A 185 7.43 1.38 4.48
C TYR A 185 7.34 -0.02 5.10
N ALA A 186 7.88 -0.21 6.30
CA ALA A 186 7.80 -1.49 7.00
C ALA A 186 6.33 -1.92 7.24
N LYS A 187 5.48 -0.99 7.70
CA LYS A 187 4.04 -1.23 7.90
C LYS A 187 3.33 -1.58 6.59
N GLU A 188 3.58 -0.80 5.53
CA GLU A 188 2.98 -1.02 4.20
C GLU A 188 3.37 -2.37 3.61
N ARG A 189 4.65 -2.74 3.72
CA ARG A 189 5.15 -4.03 3.26
C ARG A 189 4.47 -5.19 3.98
N ILE A 190 4.39 -5.14 5.32
CA ILE A 190 3.71 -6.17 6.11
C ILE A 190 2.24 -6.28 5.69
N TRP A 191 1.59 -5.14 5.47
CA TRP A 191 0.21 -5.13 5.03
C TRP A 191 0.03 -5.75 3.64
N VAL A 192 0.86 -5.41 2.65
CA VAL A 192 0.82 -6.00 1.29
C VAL A 192 1.00 -7.51 1.35
N GLU A 193 2.00 -8.01 2.06
CA GLU A 193 2.21 -9.46 2.19
C GLU A 193 1.04 -10.16 2.88
N ARG A 194 0.48 -9.54 3.94
CA ARG A 194 -0.70 -10.07 4.63
C ARG A 194 -1.93 -10.10 3.72
N TRP A 195 -2.12 -9.09 2.88
CA TRP A 195 -3.20 -9.05 1.89
C TRP A 195 -3.03 -10.13 0.83
N LEU A 196 -1.84 -10.27 0.23
CA LEU A 196 -1.54 -11.35 -0.73
C LEU A 196 -1.75 -12.74 -0.10
N HIS A 197 -1.34 -12.91 1.16
CA HIS A 197 -1.59 -14.14 1.90
C HIS A 197 -3.08 -14.42 2.11
N MET A 198 -3.92 -13.40 2.35
CA MET A 198 -5.38 -13.60 2.44
C MET A 198 -6.00 -13.97 1.09
N ILE A 199 -5.50 -13.44 -0.03
CA ILE A 199 -5.94 -13.85 -1.38
C ILE A 199 -5.59 -15.33 -1.60
N ASP A 200 -4.35 -15.71 -1.32
CA ASP A 200 -3.86 -17.09 -1.40
C ASP A 200 -4.75 -18.06 -0.60
N ARG A 201 -5.04 -17.74 0.66
CA ARG A 201 -5.93 -18.54 1.52
C ARG A 201 -7.35 -18.61 0.97
N SER A 202 -7.87 -17.50 0.46
CA SER A 202 -9.20 -17.43 -0.16
C SER A 202 -9.30 -18.35 -1.37
N LEU A 203 -8.31 -18.31 -2.27
CA LEU A 203 -8.24 -19.19 -3.44
C LEU A 203 -8.22 -20.68 -3.09
N THR A 204 -7.67 -21.05 -1.94
CA THR A 204 -7.64 -22.46 -1.49
C THR A 204 -8.89 -22.88 -0.74
N LYS A 205 -9.44 -22.01 0.12
CA LYS A 205 -10.54 -22.37 1.04
C LYS A 205 -11.93 -22.00 0.51
N GLN A 206 -12.04 -20.86 -0.17
CA GLN A 206 -13.31 -20.34 -0.67
C GLN A 206 -13.08 -19.45 -1.91
N PRO A 207 -12.82 -20.04 -3.09
CA PRO A 207 -12.44 -19.30 -4.29
C PRO A 207 -13.41 -18.19 -4.69
N ALA A 208 -14.71 -18.39 -4.42
CA ALA A 208 -15.77 -17.41 -4.68
C ALA A 208 -15.56 -16.07 -3.94
N ALA A 209 -14.79 -16.06 -2.84
CA ALA A 209 -14.47 -14.85 -2.07
C ALA A 209 -13.15 -14.18 -2.49
N ALA A 210 -12.40 -14.73 -3.46
CA ALA A 210 -11.10 -14.20 -3.85
C ALA A 210 -11.19 -12.74 -4.34
N MET A 211 -12.16 -12.44 -5.21
CA MET A 211 -12.38 -11.07 -5.71
C MET A 211 -12.73 -10.10 -4.56
N ALA A 212 -13.63 -10.50 -3.66
CA ALA A 212 -14.00 -9.68 -2.51
C ALA A 212 -12.80 -9.34 -1.61
N ILE A 213 -11.85 -10.27 -1.45
CA ILE A 213 -10.59 -10.04 -0.72
C ILE A 213 -9.66 -9.10 -1.49
N ILE A 214 -9.53 -9.27 -2.81
CA ILE A 214 -8.72 -8.39 -3.67
C ILE A 214 -9.21 -6.94 -3.55
N GLU A 215 -10.51 -6.73 -3.67
CA GLU A 215 -11.11 -5.39 -3.58
C GLU A 215 -10.94 -4.72 -2.21
N THR A 216 -10.64 -5.45 -1.13
CA THR A 216 -10.37 -4.83 0.17
C THR A 216 -9.18 -3.86 0.13
N ALA A 217 -8.28 -3.98 -0.85
CA ALA A 217 -7.18 -3.03 -1.04
C ALA A 217 -7.68 -1.61 -1.34
N THR A 218 -8.87 -1.44 -1.91
CA THR A 218 -9.44 -0.12 -2.23
C THR A 218 -9.91 0.65 -0.99
N MET A 219 -10.01 -0.03 0.16
CA MET A 219 -10.38 0.59 1.44
C MET A 219 -9.29 1.52 1.98
N ILE A 220 -8.05 1.37 1.52
CA ILE A 220 -6.91 2.08 2.05
C ILE A 220 -6.44 3.07 1.00
N GLN A 221 -6.64 4.36 1.28
CA GLN A 221 -6.33 5.43 0.34
C GLN A 221 -5.66 6.62 1.03
N GLY A 222 -4.78 7.26 0.28
CA GLY A 222 -4.13 8.51 0.66
C GLY A 222 -3.24 8.41 1.89
N TYR A 223 -3.37 9.42 2.75
CA TYR A 223 -2.59 9.64 3.96
C TYR A 223 -3.51 10.23 5.05
N GLY A 224 -3.01 10.30 6.26
CA GLY A 224 -3.67 10.88 7.43
C GLY A 224 -4.61 9.91 8.15
N ASP A 225 -5.61 10.49 8.81
CA ASP A 225 -6.65 9.74 9.52
C ASP A 225 -7.45 8.78 8.62
N PRO A 226 -7.80 9.14 7.36
CA PRO A 226 -8.49 8.20 6.45
C PRO A 226 -7.69 6.93 6.17
N TYR A 227 -6.37 7.07 5.95
CA TYR A 227 -5.48 5.93 5.73
C TYR A 227 -5.47 4.98 6.95
N ARG A 228 -5.32 5.53 8.16
CA ARG A 228 -5.28 4.74 9.40
C ARG A 228 -6.60 4.06 9.70
N GLN A 229 -7.69 4.78 9.50
CA GLN A 229 -9.03 4.25 9.62
C GLN A 229 -9.22 3.09 8.64
N GLY A 230 -8.83 3.27 7.37
CA GLY A 230 -8.89 2.21 6.35
C GLY A 230 -8.09 0.96 6.72
N ILE A 231 -6.86 1.11 7.23
CA ILE A 231 -6.05 -0.01 7.71
C ILE A 231 -6.70 -0.70 8.92
N ALA A 232 -7.22 0.08 9.87
CA ALA A 232 -7.88 -0.45 11.05
C ALA A 232 -9.17 -1.21 10.69
N ASP A 233 -9.97 -0.67 9.77
CA ASP A 233 -11.21 -1.29 9.29
C ASP A 233 -10.92 -2.57 8.50
N TRP A 234 -9.87 -2.53 7.68
CA TRP A 234 -9.37 -3.71 6.97
C TRP A 234 -8.99 -4.83 7.93
N HIS A 235 -8.25 -4.52 9.00
CA HIS A 235 -7.90 -5.52 10.03
C HIS A 235 -9.15 -6.12 10.67
N VAL A 236 -10.14 -5.30 11.02
CA VAL A 236 -11.39 -5.78 11.62
C VAL A 236 -12.13 -6.74 10.69
N ILE A 237 -12.26 -6.43 9.39
CA ILE A 237 -12.91 -7.31 8.42
C ILE A 237 -12.15 -8.63 8.28
N ILE A 238 -10.83 -8.57 8.08
CA ILE A 238 -10.01 -9.76 7.85
C ILE A 238 -9.96 -10.65 9.10
N ASP A 239 -9.80 -10.06 10.28
CA ASP A 239 -9.64 -10.82 11.54
C ASP A 239 -10.96 -11.37 12.08
N ALA A 240 -12.09 -10.71 11.80
CA ALA A 240 -13.39 -11.15 12.31
C ALA A 240 -14.20 -12.00 11.32
N LEU A 241 -13.92 -11.92 10.01
CA LEU A 241 -14.61 -12.69 8.98
C LEU A 241 -13.66 -13.65 8.25
N ALA A 242 -12.69 -13.12 7.50
CA ALA A 242 -11.90 -13.94 6.58
C ALA A 242 -11.06 -15.00 7.29
N LYS A 243 -10.28 -14.62 8.32
CA LYS A 243 -9.45 -15.56 9.08
C LYS A 243 -10.27 -16.67 9.74
N PRO A 244 -11.33 -16.37 10.52
CA PRO A 244 -12.17 -17.41 11.11
C PRO A 244 -12.74 -18.41 10.10
N VAL A 245 -13.15 -17.93 8.92
CA VAL A 245 -13.67 -18.80 7.85
C VAL A 245 -12.58 -19.72 7.30
N PHE A 246 -11.41 -19.16 6.98
CA PHE A 246 -10.28 -19.95 6.47
C PHE A 246 -9.71 -20.93 7.50
N ASP A 247 -9.83 -20.61 8.79
CA ASP A 247 -9.43 -21.46 9.92
C ASP A 247 -10.51 -22.48 10.31
N GLY A 248 -11.70 -22.42 9.69
CA GLY A 248 -12.82 -23.33 9.95
C GLY A 248 -13.58 -23.06 11.26
N THR A 249 -13.33 -21.92 11.92
CA THR A 249 -14.00 -21.54 13.19
C THR A 249 -15.30 -20.76 12.96
N LEU A 250 -15.55 -20.31 11.73
CA LEU A 250 -16.79 -19.65 11.32
C LEU A 250 -17.30 -20.28 10.02
N ALA A 251 -18.46 -20.95 10.07
CA ALA A 251 -19.07 -21.60 8.92
C ALA A 251 -19.86 -20.61 8.06
N LEU A 252 -19.18 -19.72 7.34
CA LEU A 252 -19.82 -18.69 6.50
C LEU A 252 -19.69 -19.08 5.01
N PRO A 253 -20.76 -19.62 4.38
CA PRO A 253 -20.69 -20.10 3.01
C PRO A 253 -20.56 -18.97 1.98
N ASP A 254 -21.08 -17.78 2.29
CA ASP A 254 -20.96 -16.57 1.47
C ASP A 254 -20.06 -15.52 2.15
N LEU A 255 -18.75 -15.78 2.18
CA LEU A 255 -17.78 -14.81 2.67
C LEU A 255 -17.70 -13.56 1.77
N ALA A 256 -17.94 -13.73 0.46
CA ALA A 256 -17.87 -12.62 -0.49
C ALA A 256 -18.94 -11.56 -0.17
N GLY A 257 -20.21 -12.00 -0.02
CA GLY A 257 -21.31 -11.14 0.38
C GLY A 257 -21.10 -10.52 1.76
N ALA A 258 -20.60 -11.29 2.72
CA ALA A 258 -20.30 -10.76 4.06
C ALA A 258 -19.21 -9.67 4.06
N ILE A 259 -18.15 -9.82 3.27
CA ILE A 259 -17.12 -8.78 3.11
C ILE A 259 -17.72 -7.54 2.44
N ALA A 260 -18.55 -7.71 1.41
CA ALA A 260 -19.22 -6.61 0.74
C ALA A 260 -20.17 -5.85 1.70
N GLU A 261 -20.98 -6.57 2.49
CA GLU A 261 -21.83 -5.99 3.53
C GLU A 261 -21.03 -5.23 4.60
N ALA A 262 -19.92 -5.80 5.05
CA ALA A 262 -19.06 -5.17 6.05
C ALA A 262 -18.41 -3.88 5.48
N ARG A 263 -17.92 -3.92 4.24
CA ARG A 263 -17.35 -2.75 3.55
C ARG A 263 -18.39 -1.64 3.36
N ALA A 264 -19.63 -2.00 2.99
CA ALA A 264 -20.72 -1.03 2.82
C ALA A 264 -21.14 -0.34 4.13
N ALA A 265 -20.83 -0.95 5.29
CA ALA A 265 -21.13 -0.38 6.61
C ALA A 265 -20.01 0.51 7.18
N ILE A 266 -18.91 0.69 6.45
CA ILE A 266 -17.81 1.56 6.87
C ILE A 266 -18.27 3.01 6.82
N MET A 267 -18.08 3.71 7.94
CA MET A 267 -18.34 5.13 8.09
C MET A 267 -17.15 5.77 8.81
N PRO A 268 -16.93 7.10 8.69
CA PRO A 268 -15.91 7.80 9.47
C PRO A 268 -16.21 7.73 10.99
N ASP A 269 -15.74 6.66 11.64
CA ASP A 269 -15.88 6.41 13.07
C ASP A 269 -14.58 5.83 13.65
N PRO A 270 -13.81 6.62 14.43
CA PRO A 270 -12.58 6.16 15.07
C PRO A 270 -12.74 4.94 15.99
N ARG A 271 -13.95 4.65 16.47
CA ARG A 271 -14.24 3.47 17.31
C ARG A 271 -14.69 2.25 16.49
N GLN A 272 -14.98 2.45 15.20
CA GLN A 272 -15.43 1.41 14.26
C GLN A 272 -16.72 0.72 14.73
N SER A 273 -17.58 1.45 15.42
CA SER A 273 -18.76 0.92 16.11
C SER A 273 -19.77 0.33 15.11
N SER A 274 -20.01 1.04 14.01
CA SER A 274 -20.91 0.59 12.94
C SER A 274 -20.40 -0.67 12.25
N LEU A 275 -19.10 -0.72 11.92
CA LEU A 275 -18.46 -1.88 11.31
C LEU A 275 -18.52 -3.10 12.24
N LYS A 276 -18.14 -2.93 13.51
CA LYS A 276 -18.18 -4.02 14.52
C LYS A 276 -19.60 -4.53 14.73
N ARG A 277 -20.59 -3.64 14.79
CA ARG A 277 -22.01 -4.03 14.88
C ARG A 277 -22.44 -4.84 13.67
N LYS A 278 -22.12 -4.38 12.45
CA LYS A 278 -22.46 -5.10 11.21
C LYS A 278 -21.83 -6.50 11.18
N ILE A 279 -20.57 -6.63 11.58
CA ILE A 279 -19.89 -7.93 11.64
C ILE A 279 -20.55 -8.84 12.69
N ALA A 280 -20.95 -8.29 13.85
CA ALA A 280 -21.67 -9.06 14.85
C ALA A 280 -23.02 -9.57 14.31
N GLU A 281 -23.76 -8.74 13.57
CA GLU A 281 -24.99 -9.14 12.88
C GLU A 281 -24.75 -10.25 11.86
N ILE A 282 -23.72 -10.14 11.01
CA ILE A 282 -23.34 -11.17 10.03
C ILE A 282 -23.03 -12.48 10.75
N ARG A 283 -22.21 -12.44 11.81
CA ARG A 283 -21.84 -13.65 12.57
C ARG A 283 -23.02 -14.29 13.29
N ALA A 284 -24.00 -13.50 13.74
CA ALA A 284 -25.20 -14.02 14.40
C ALA A 284 -26.15 -14.74 13.42
N ARG A 285 -26.09 -14.44 12.12
CA ARG A 285 -26.87 -15.14 11.08
C ARG A 285 -26.33 -16.53 10.76
N VAL A 286 -25.07 -16.79 11.11
CA VAL A 286 -24.43 -18.09 10.87
C VAL A 286 -24.85 -19.04 11.99
N PRO A 287 -25.39 -20.24 11.66
CA PRO A 287 -25.68 -21.23 12.68
C PRO A 287 -24.40 -21.56 13.45
N GLN A 288 -24.45 -21.53 14.79
CA GLN A 288 -23.34 -22.06 15.59
C GLN A 288 -23.25 -23.56 15.31
N ALA A 289 -22.06 -24.01 14.93
CA ALA A 289 -21.75 -25.42 14.73
C ALA A 289 -21.85 -26.19 16.05
#